data_AF-A0A969EXJ3-F1
#
_entry.id   AF-A0A969EXJ3-F1
#
_cell.length_a   1.000
_cell.length_b   1.000
_cell.length_c   1.000
_cell.angle_alpha   90.00
_cell.angle_beta   90.00
_cell.angle_gamma   90.00
#
_symmetry.space_group_name_H-M   'P 1'
#
loop_
_entity.id
_entity.type
_entity.pdbx_description
1 polymer ?
#
loop_
_entity_poly.entity_id
_entity_poly.type
_entity_poly.pdbx_seq_one_letter_code
_entity_poly.pdbx_strand_id
1 'polypeptide(L)'
;HPVAPIPASALLSAVMVKVGLLGWIRFLPLGDESVIVLAQPMLILGFTGAFFAAIYGALQDNPKAVLAYSTVSQLGIIVASIGFALAFPGDWEMLLPAIVFFAMHHGFAKATLFFCVGIDSELKPGSRFAPYLWLLILIPALSLIGIPLSSGALAKVSLKSATTNLPLFSILLVLSAIGTTLLMCRFIELMRQQAAGSASNATLRWGLILPTSLSAMMCIGYLYTTPSFEFKSFEAITSTLNWSALWPVILGVSLMLASSKLRSRIPVPAAGDLLIAYREVARLLHKFIQYTMGLFIKIVRDINILIDRSKATSLPISIRPGKELAIEAPGAVVIGILGVLLYAFLI
;
A
#
# COMPACT_ATOMS: atom_id res chain seq x y z
N HIS A 1 6.94 -11.33 -9.60
CA HIS A 1 6.19 -10.83 -10.78
C HIS A 1 6.96 -10.88 -12.09
N PRO A 2 8.21 -10.39 -12.23
CA PRO A 2 8.87 -10.29 -13.55
C PRO A 2 9.04 -11.62 -14.28
N VAL A 3 9.31 -12.70 -13.53
CA VAL A 3 9.58 -14.05 -14.07
C VAL A 3 8.32 -14.93 -14.07
N ALA A 4 7.27 -14.56 -13.34
CA ALA A 4 6.07 -15.37 -13.22
C ALA A 4 5.19 -15.30 -14.48
N PRO A 5 4.45 -16.39 -14.81
CA PRO A 5 3.40 -16.36 -15.81
C PRO A 5 2.37 -15.25 -15.52
N ILE A 6 1.71 -14.75 -16.56
CA ILE A 6 0.76 -13.63 -16.45
C ILE A 6 -0.38 -13.92 -15.48
N PRO A 7 -1.11 -15.07 -15.56
CA PRO A 7 -2.18 -15.37 -14.61
C PRO A 7 -1.70 -15.44 -13.16
N ALA A 8 -0.51 -16.03 -12.94
CA ALA A 8 0.10 -16.09 -11.61
C ALA A 8 0.46 -14.68 -11.09
N SER A 9 0.97 -13.80 -11.94
CA SER A 9 1.28 -12.41 -11.58
C SER A 9 0.02 -11.61 -11.25
N ALA A 10 -1.05 -11.79 -12.03
CA ALA A 10 -2.35 -11.18 -11.77
C ALA A 10 -2.90 -11.64 -10.41
N LEU A 11 -2.93 -12.95 -10.15
CA LEU A 11 -3.41 -13.51 -8.89
C LEU A 11 -2.60 -13.03 -7.68
N LEU A 12 -1.26 -13.01 -7.81
CA LEU A 12 -0.36 -12.56 -6.75
C LEU A 12 -0.61 -11.09 -6.39
N SER A 13 -0.78 -10.21 -7.38
CA SER A 13 -1.04 -8.79 -7.13
C SER A 13 -2.49 -8.50 -6.72
N ALA A 14 -3.45 -9.27 -7.22
CA ALA A 14 -4.87 -9.03 -6.97
C ALA A 14 -5.32 -9.60 -5.63
N VAL A 15 -4.97 -10.85 -5.32
CA VAL A 15 -5.53 -11.64 -4.22
C VAL A 15 -4.52 -11.90 -3.11
N MET A 16 -3.35 -12.48 -3.42
CA MET A 16 -2.41 -12.97 -2.39
C MET A 16 -2.01 -11.86 -1.41
N VAL A 17 -1.68 -10.68 -1.91
CA VAL A 17 -1.32 -9.54 -1.05
C VAL A 17 -2.50 -9.00 -0.22
N LYS A 18 -3.75 -9.22 -0.64
CA LYS A 18 -4.95 -8.84 0.13
C LYS A 18 -5.25 -9.83 1.24
N VAL A 19 -4.82 -11.09 1.11
CA VAL A 19 -4.89 -12.06 2.21
C VAL A 19 -4.05 -11.58 3.40
N GLY A 20 -2.88 -10.97 3.15
CA GLY A 20 -2.08 -10.33 4.20
C GLY A 20 -2.81 -9.18 4.91
N LEU A 21 -3.46 -8.31 4.13
CA LEU A 21 -4.32 -7.25 4.67
C LEU A 21 -5.47 -7.83 5.51
N LEU A 22 -6.17 -8.86 5.03
CA LEU A 22 -7.24 -9.53 5.78
C LEU A 22 -6.72 -10.08 7.11
N GLY A 23 -5.51 -10.63 7.13
CA GLY A 23 -4.84 -11.06 8.35
C GLY A 23 -4.67 -9.91 9.34
N TRP A 24 -4.19 -8.74 8.89
CA TRP A 24 -4.09 -7.57 9.76
C TRP A 24 -5.45 -7.09 10.27
N ILE A 25 -6.45 -6.99 9.40
CA ILE A 25 -7.82 -6.60 9.78
C ILE A 25 -8.40 -7.55 10.83
N ARG A 26 -8.10 -8.85 10.74
CA ARG A 26 -8.68 -9.87 11.62
C ARG A 26 -7.96 -10.02 12.95
N PHE A 27 -6.64 -9.83 12.97
CA PHE A 27 -5.80 -10.22 14.11
C PHE A 27 -5.10 -9.05 14.81
N LEU A 28 -4.98 -7.88 14.18
CA LEU A 28 -4.56 -6.69 14.91
C LEU A 28 -5.76 -6.14 15.70
N PRO A 29 -5.58 -5.69 16.95
CA PRO A 29 -6.61 -5.04 17.74
C PRO A 29 -6.82 -3.59 17.25
N LEU A 30 -7.26 -3.45 15.99
CA LEU A 30 -7.59 -2.17 15.37
C LEU A 30 -8.84 -1.61 16.06
N GLY A 31 -8.77 -0.36 16.51
CA GLY A 31 -9.80 0.23 17.37
C GLY A 31 -9.50 0.16 18.87
N ASP A 32 -8.34 -0.36 19.26
CA ASP A 32 -7.83 -0.39 20.64
C ASP A 32 -6.42 0.22 20.68
N GLU A 33 -6.07 0.85 21.80
CA GLU A 33 -4.75 1.45 22.06
C GLU A 33 -3.68 0.39 22.40
N SER A 34 -4.08 -0.87 22.64
CA SER A 34 -3.21 -1.96 23.10
C SER A 34 -1.94 -2.20 22.29
N VAL A 35 -1.90 -1.86 20.99
CA VAL A 35 -0.70 -1.98 20.13
C VAL A 35 -0.34 -0.68 19.39
N ILE A 36 -0.66 0.48 19.97
CA ILE A 36 -0.38 1.80 19.38
C ILE A 36 1.11 2.01 19.00
N VAL A 37 2.04 1.32 19.69
CA VAL A 37 3.48 1.35 19.39
C VAL A 37 3.83 0.93 17.95
N LEU A 38 2.96 0.15 17.30
CA LEU A 38 3.15 -0.28 15.90
C LEU A 38 2.73 0.79 14.89
N ALA A 39 1.96 1.80 15.30
CA ALA A 39 1.39 2.81 14.41
C ALA A 39 2.44 3.58 13.62
N GLN A 40 3.43 4.16 14.32
CA GLN A 40 4.48 4.98 13.70
C GLN A 40 5.39 4.16 12.77
N PRO A 41 5.91 2.97 13.16
CA PRO A 41 6.64 2.10 12.23
C PRO A 41 5.84 1.78 10.96
N MET A 42 4.54 1.48 11.07
CA MET A 42 3.70 1.17 9.93
C MET A 42 3.46 2.39 9.04
N LEU A 43 3.25 3.58 9.60
CA LEU A 43 3.15 4.82 8.84
C LEU A 43 4.43 5.11 8.05
N ILE A 44 5.59 5.03 8.71
CA ILE A 44 6.90 5.28 8.09
C ILE A 44 7.17 4.25 6.99
N LEU A 45 7.04 2.96 7.29
CA LEU A 45 7.28 1.89 6.31
C LEU A 45 6.29 1.95 5.15
N GLY A 46 5.03 2.26 5.43
CA GLY A 46 3.97 2.38 4.43
C GLY A 46 4.26 3.46 3.42
N PHE A 47 4.47 4.70 3.88
CA PHE A 47 4.77 5.81 2.96
C PHE A 47 6.14 5.70 2.31
N THR A 48 7.16 5.25 3.04
CA THR A 48 8.49 4.98 2.44
C THR A 48 8.37 3.95 1.32
N GLY A 49 7.68 2.83 1.57
CA GLY A 49 7.39 1.83 0.55
C GLY A 49 6.59 2.41 -0.63
N ALA A 50 5.60 3.26 -0.35
CA ALA A 50 4.79 3.93 -1.37
C ALA A 50 5.65 4.75 -2.35
N PHE A 51 6.51 5.63 -1.82
CA PHE A 51 7.33 6.55 -2.62
C PHE A 51 8.52 5.86 -3.27
N PHE A 52 9.29 5.04 -2.55
CA PHE A 52 10.45 4.35 -3.11
C PHE A 52 10.04 3.41 -4.25
N ALA A 53 8.95 2.67 -4.09
CA ALA A 53 8.47 1.80 -5.15
C ALA A 53 7.99 2.59 -6.38
N ALA A 54 7.40 3.77 -6.19
CA ALA A 54 7.01 4.63 -7.31
C ALA A 54 8.23 5.12 -8.11
N ILE A 55 9.27 5.58 -7.43
CA ILE A 55 10.51 6.06 -8.07
C ILE A 55 11.20 4.92 -8.81
N TYR A 56 11.48 3.80 -8.12
CA TYR A 56 12.16 2.65 -8.73
C TYR A 56 11.36 2.01 -9.85
N GLY A 57 10.05 1.90 -9.69
CA GLY A 57 9.16 1.36 -10.70
C GLY A 57 9.11 2.22 -11.96
N ALA A 58 9.17 3.56 -11.84
CA ALA A 58 9.21 4.45 -13.00
C ALA A 58 10.49 4.31 -13.84
N LEU A 59 11.58 3.80 -13.24
CA LEU A 59 12.85 3.54 -13.93
C LEU A 59 12.88 2.18 -14.64
N GLN A 60 11.92 1.28 -14.39
CA GLN A 60 11.94 -0.06 -14.98
C GLN A 60 11.65 -0.03 -16.49
N ASP A 61 12.26 -0.97 -17.22
CA ASP A 61 12.01 -1.20 -18.66
C ASP A 61 11.03 -2.34 -18.94
N ASN A 62 10.67 -3.13 -17.92
CA ASN A 62 9.73 -4.24 -18.07
C ASN A 62 8.35 -3.84 -17.52
N PRO A 63 7.26 -3.93 -18.30
CA PRO A 63 5.93 -3.54 -17.84
C PRO A 63 5.44 -4.38 -16.65
N LYS A 64 5.78 -5.67 -16.57
CA LYS A 64 5.47 -6.50 -15.38
C LYS A 64 6.20 -6.03 -14.13
N ALA A 65 7.43 -5.52 -14.29
CA ALA A 65 8.18 -4.96 -13.17
C ALA A 65 7.55 -3.64 -12.70
N VAL A 66 7.19 -2.74 -13.62
CA VAL A 66 6.44 -1.50 -13.30
C VAL A 66 5.14 -1.82 -12.55
N LEU A 67 4.38 -2.82 -13.02
CA LEU A 67 3.15 -3.24 -12.35
C LEU A 67 3.39 -3.81 -10.94
N ALA A 68 4.49 -4.55 -10.75
CA ALA A 68 4.90 -5.07 -9.44
C ALA A 68 5.27 -3.95 -8.46
N TYR A 69 6.11 -3.01 -8.88
CA TYR A 69 6.49 -1.86 -8.06
C TYR A 69 5.28 -0.98 -7.73
N SER A 70 4.37 -0.78 -8.68
CA SER A 70 3.13 -0.08 -8.39
C SER A 70 2.18 -0.86 -7.48
N THR A 71 2.25 -2.20 -7.40
CA THR A 71 1.59 -2.97 -6.33
C THR A 71 2.23 -2.67 -4.98
N VAL A 72 3.56 -2.67 -4.87
CA VAL A 72 4.26 -2.29 -3.62
C VAL A 72 3.86 -0.87 -3.19
N SER A 73 3.78 0.05 -4.16
CA SER A 73 3.42 1.45 -3.89
C SER A 73 2.01 1.58 -3.26
N GLN A 74 1.01 0.93 -3.86
CA GLN A 74 -0.38 0.97 -3.37
C GLN A 74 -0.55 0.18 -2.07
N LEU A 75 0.21 -0.90 -1.85
CA LEU A 75 0.24 -1.60 -0.57
C LEU A 75 0.89 -0.75 0.52
N GLY A 76 1.88 0.08 0.18
CA GLY A 76 2.45 1.06 1.10
C GLY A 76 1.40 2.02 1.65
N ILE A 77 0.47 2.48 0.80
CA ILE A 77 -0.69 3.28 1.24
C ILE A 77 -1.57 2.49 2.21
N ILE A 78 -1.88 1.23 1.90
CA ILE A 78 -2.66 0.35 2.80
C ILE A 78 -1.96 0.15 4.15
N VAL A 79 -0.65 -0.10 4.14
CA VAL A 79 0.16 -0.26 5.37
C VAL A 79 0.12 1.02 6.20
N ALA A 80 0.25 2.19 5.55
CA ALA A 80 0.14 3.47 6.21
C ALA A 80 -1.28 3.68 6.79
N SER A 81 -2.34 3.29 6.07
CA SER A 81 -3.71 3.36 6.59
C SER A 81 -3.93 2.45 7.82
N ILE A 82 -3.33 1.26 7.85
CA ILE A 82 -3.36 0.42 9.06
C ILE A 82 -2.57 1.09 10.20
N GLY A 83 -1.41 1.71 9.90
CA GLY A 83 -0.67 2.51 10.87
C GLY A 83 -1.48 3.68 11.42
N PHE A 84 -2.27 4.35 10.57
CA PHE A 84 -3.21 5.39 10.99
C PHE A 84 -4.30 4.80 11.92
N ALA A 85 -4.91 3.67 11.56
CA ALA A 85 -5.94 3.02 12.37
C ALA A 85 -5.44 2.63 13.77
N LEU A 86 -4.14 2.33 13.90
CA LEU A 86 -3.50 2.07 15.19
C LEU A 86 -3.19 3.35 15.98
N ALA A 87 -2.87 4.46 15.31
CA ALA A 87 -2.63 5.75 15.95
C ALA A 87 -3.93 6.41 16.42
N PHE A 88 -5.02 6.21 15.67
CA PHE A 88 -6.33 6.81 15.90
C PHE A 88 -7.40 5.71 15.95
N PRO A 89 -7.43 4.90 17.03
CA PRO A 89 -8.35 3.76 17.13
C PRO A 89 -9.83 4.16 17.01
N GLY A 90 -10.19 5.38 17.47
CA GLY A 90 -11.57 5.89 17.34
C GLY A 90 -12.06 6.06 15.90
N ASP A 91 -11.16 6.16 14.91
CA ASP A 91 -11.53 6.31 13.50
C ASP A 91 -11.67 4.97 12.77
N TRP A 92 -11.39 3.84 13.44
CA TRP A 92 -11.29 2.54 12.80
C TRP A 92 -12.57 2.13 12.04
N GLU A 93 -13.74 2.39 12.62
CA GLU A 93 -15.02 2.05 12.01
C GLU A 93 -15.25 2.76 10.67
N MET A 94 -14.82 4.03 10.57
CA MET A 94 -14.90 4.81 9.34
C MET A 94 -13.80 4.42 8.34
N LEU A 95 -12.62 4.07 8.83
CA LEU A 95 -11.44 3.79 8.00
C LEU A 95 -11.45 2.38 7.39
N LEU A 96 -11.97 1.37 8.10
CA LEU A 96 -12.07 -0.01 7.62
C LEU A 96 -12.72 -0.12 6.23
N PRO A 97 -13.94 0.40 5.98
CA PRO A 97 -14.56 0.29 4.66
C PRO A 97 -13.72 1.02 3.59
N ALA A 98 -13.02 2.11 3.92
CA ALA A 98 -12.18 2.84 2.97
C ALA A 98 -10.95 2.03 2.56
N ILE A 99 -10.30 1.35 3.51
CA ILE A 99 -9.18 0.44 3.25
C ILE A 99 -9.64 -0.73 2.38
N VAL A 100 -10.77 -1.36 2.73
CA VAL A 100 -11.32 -2.50 1.96
C VAL A 100 -11.64 -2.09 0.53
N PHE A 101 -12.31 -0.94 0.36
CA PHE A 101 -12.65 -0.43 -0.95
C PHE A 101 -11.40 -0.12 -1.79
N PHE A 102 -10.41 0.56 -1.21
CA PHE A 102 -9.13 0.83 -1.88
C PHE A 102 -8.42 -0.46 -2.29
N ALA A 103 -8.39 -1.48 -1.41
CA ALA A 103 -7.80 -2.78 -1.69
C ALA A 103 -8.52 -3.53 -2.82
N MET A 104 -9.86 -3.50 -2.85
CA MET A 104 -10.68 -4.10 -3.91
C MET A 104 -10.47 -3.41 -5.25
N HIS A 105 -10.61 -2.08 -5.30
CA HIS A 105 -10.34 -1.28 -6.50
C HIS A 105 -8.95 -1.61 -7.07
N HIS A 106 -7.92 -1.57 -6.22
CA HIS A 106 -6.56 -1.90 -6.62
C HIS A 106 -6.42 -3.34 -7.12
N GLY A 107 -7.12 -4.30 -6.49
CA GLY A 107 -7.15 -5.70 -6.91
C GLY A 107 -7.66 -5.88 -8.35
N PHE A 108 -8.83 -5.34 -8.65
CA PHE A 108 -9.42 -5.40 -10.00
C PHE A 108 -8.53 -4.71 -11.04
N ALA A 109 -8.10 -3.47 -10.77
CA ALA A 109 -7.27 -2.74 -11.71
C ALA A 109 -5.93 -3.44 -11.99
N LYS A 110 -5.30 -4.04 -10.98
CA LYS A 110 -4.06 -4.82 -11.17
C LYS A 110 -4.28 -6.10 -11.94
N ALA A 111 -5.34 -6.86 -11.63
CA ALA A 111 -5.65 -8.07 -12.38
C ALA A 111 -5.81 -7.75 -13.87
N THR A 112 -6.61 -6.74 -14.19
CA THR A 112 -6.83 -6.26 -15.56
C THR A 112 -5.52 -5.89 -16.24
N LEU A 113 -4.69 -5.04 -15.60
CA LEU A 113 -3.44 -4.58 -16.21
C LEU A 113 -2.42 -5.70 -16.43
N PHE A 114 -2.31 -6.67 -15.49
CA PHE A 114 -1.44 -7.82 -15.70
C PHE A 114 -1.92 -8.71 -16.84
N PHE A 115 -3.22 -8.92 -16.99
CA PHE A 115 -3.76 -9.62 -18.17
C PHE A 115 -3.48 -8.85 -19.46
N CYS A 116 -3.59 -7.52 -19.46
CA CYS A 116 -3.26 -6.70 -20.62
C CYS A 116 -1.82 -6.83 -21.11
N VAL A 117 -0.86 -7.20 -20.24
CA VAL A 117 0.52 -7.52 -20.67
C VAL A 117 0.57 -8.73 -21.60
N GLY A 118 -0.41 -9.63 -21.54
CA GLY A 118 -0.48 -10.84 -22.36
C GLY A 118 -1.15 -10.71 -23.73
N ILE A 119 -1.65 -9.53 -24.06
CA ILE A 119 -2.26 -9.17 -25.37
C ILE A 119 -1.42 -8.13 -26.10
N ASP A 120 -0.13 -8.05 -25.79
CA ASP A 120 0.83 -7.11 -26.38
C ASP A 120 0.87 -7.19 -27.91
N SER A 121 0.78 -8.41 -28.44
CA SER A 121 0.79 -8.65 -29.87
C SER A 121 -0.47 -8.17 -30.60
N GLU A 122 -1.62 -8.13 -29.93
CA GLU A 122 -2.92 -7.72 -30.47
C GLU A 122 -3.11 -6.18 -30.44
N LEU A 123 -2.30 -5.47 -29.65
CA LEU A 123 -2.27 -4.01 -29.52
C LEU A 123 -1.55 -3.28 -30.65
N LYS A 124 -0.98 -4.02 -31.61
CA LYS A 124 -0.19 -3.49 -32.71
C LYS A 124 -0.95 -2.39 -33.48
N PRO A 125 -0.28 -1.27 -33.86
CA PRO A 125 -0.88 -0.27 -34.74
C PRO A 125 -1.41 -0.90 -36.03
N GLY A 126 -2.65 -0.58 -36.40
CA GLY A 126 -3.34 -1.16 -37.57
C GLY A 126 -4.19 -2.40 -37.30
N SER A 127 -4.11 -3.00 -36.10
CA SER A 127 -5.06 -4.04 -35.69
C SER A 127 -6.46 -3.43 -35.51
N ARG A 128 -7.48 -4.07 -36.10
CA ARG A 128 -8.88 -3.62 -35.98
C ARG A 128 -9.39 -3.56 -34.54
N PHE A 129 -8.81 -4.37 -33.66
CA PHE A 129 -9.19 -4.46 -32.24
C PHE A 129 -8.32 -3.60 -31.33
N ALA A 130 -7.22 -3.01 -31.85
CA ALA A 130 -6.31 -2.21 -31.03
C ALA A 130 -7.02 -1.11 -30.23
N PRO A 131 -7.95 -0.31 -30.79
CA PRO A 131 -8.63 0.74 -30.02
C PRO A 131 -9.36 0.19 -28.78
N TYR A 132 -10.07 -0.92 -28.93
CA TYR A 132 -10.76 -1.58 -27.83
C TYR A 132 -9.79 -2.13 -26.77
N LEU A 133 -8.72 -2.79 -27.21
CA LEU A 133 -7.71 -3.35 -26.31
C LEU A 133 -6.92 -2.25 -25.58
N TRP A 134 -6.69 -1.10 -26.21
CA TRP A 134 -6.13 0.08 -25.56
C TRP A 134 -7.07 0.64 -24.48
N LEU A 135 -8.40 0.60 -24.67
CA LEU A 135 -9.33 0.97 -23.60
C LEU A 135 -9.21 0.04 -22.39
N LEU A 136 -8.99 -1.27 -22.61
CA LEU A 136 -8.76 -2.24 -21.53
C LEU A 136 -7.48 -1.96 -20.73
N ILE A 137 -6.52 -1.21 -21.29
CA ILE A 137 -5.33 -0.71 -20.58
C ILE A 137 -5.62 0.63 -19.91
N LEU A 138 -6.19 1.58 -20.67
CA LEU A 138 -6.35 2.96 -20.23
C LEU A 138 -7.33 3.09 -19.07
N ILE A 139 -8.47 2.40 -19.12
CA ILE A 139 -9.49 2.44 -18.06
C ILE A 139 -8.91 2.08 -16.68
N PRO A 140 -8.31 0.90 -16.46
CA PRO A 140 -7.75 0.56 -15.16
C PRO A 140 -6.51 1.39 -14.80
N ALA A 141 -5.68 1.80 -15.78
CA ALA A 141 -4.52 2.66 -15.51
C ALA A 141 -4.94 4.04 -14.99
N LEU A 142 -5.89 4.68 -15.67
CA LEU A 142 -6.47 5.96 -15.26
C LEU A 142 -7.23 5.84 -13.92
N SER A 143 -7.90 4.70 -13.71
CA SER A 143 -8.55 4.42 -12.43
C SER A 143 -7.52 4.34 -11.28
N LEU A 144 -6.37 3.68 -11.46
CA LEU A 144 -5.29 3.68 -10.44
C LEU A 144 -4.68 5.06 -10.19
N ILE A 145 -4.52 5.86 -11.26
CA ILE A 145 -4.12 7.27 -11.15
C ILE A 145 -5.11 8.01 -10.23
N GLY A 146 -6.38 7.65 -10.29
CA GLY A 146 -7.46 8.28 -9.53
C GLY A 146 -7.98 9.51 -10.24
N ILE A 147 -8.12 9.44 -11.57
CA ILE A 147 -8.82 10.51 -12.32
C ILE A 147 -10.26 10.64 -11.83
N PRO A 148 -10.88 11.83 -11.89
CA PRO A 148 -12.27 11.99 -11.51
C PRO A 148 -13.19 11.00 -12.25
N LEU A 149 -14.32 10.64 -11.62
CA LEU A 149 -15.26 9.64 -12.14
C LEU A 149 -14.71 8.20 -12.23
N SER A 150 -13.63 7.88 -11.51
CA SER A 150 -13.09 6.52 -11.43
C SER A 150 -13.24 5.94 -10.03
N SER A 151 -13.29 4.60 -9.93
CA SER A 151 -13.30 3.93 -8.62
C SER A 151 -12.06 4.26 -7.78
N GLY A 152 -10.91 4.53 -8.39
CA GLY A 152 -9.70 4.91 -7.65
C GLY A 152 -9.73 6.34 -7.10
N ALA A 153 -10.41 7.27 -7.77
CA ALA A 153 -10.66 8.60 -7.19
C ALA A 153 -11.50 8.49 -5.92
N LEU A 154 -12.60 7.73 -5.98
CA LEU A 154 -13.41 7.49 -4.79
C LEU A 154 -12.62 6.81 -3.69
N ALA A 155 -11.86 5.76 -4.01
CA ALA A 155 -11.09 5.03 -3.01
C ALA A 155 -10.08 5.95 -2.27
N LYS A 156 -9.43 6.87 -3.00
CA LYS A 156 -8.51 7.85 -2.41
C LYS A 156 -9.25 8.91 -1.59
N VAL A 157 -10.42 9.38 -2.06
CA VAL A 157 -11.26 10.31 -1.29
C VAL A 157 -11.76 9.67 -0.01
N SER A 158 -12.23 8.42 -0.05
CA SER A 158 -12.66 7.67 1.14
C SER A 158 -11.53 7.56 2.17
N LEU A 159 -10.31 7.22 1.74
CA LEU A 159 -9.15 7.19 2.64
C LEU A 159 -8.84 8.57 3.22
N LYS A 160 -8.86 9.62 2.39
CA LYS A 160 -8.58 11.00 2.82
C LYS A 160 -9.62 11.48 3.85
N SER A 161 -10.90 11.22 3.61
CA SER A 161 -11.99 11.63 4.49
C SER A 161 -11.99 10.86 5.82
N ALA A 162 -11.48 9.62 5.83
CA ALA A 162 -11.36 8.80 7.03
C ALA A 162 -10.03 9.00 7.79
N THR A 163 -9.18 9.94 7.38
CA THR A 163 -7.85 10.18 7.99
C THR A 163 -7.59 11.63 8.37
N THR A 164 -8.65 12.34 8.79
CA THR A 164 -8.61 13.79 9.09
C THR A 164 -7.77 14.15 10.32
N ASN A 165 -7.62 13.24 11.28
CA ASN A 165 -6.85 13.47 12.52
C ASN A 165 -5.34 13.61 12.30
N LEU A 166 -4.82 13.26 11.12
CA LEU A 166 -3.42 13.49 10.76
C LEU A 166 -3.34 14.21 9.40
N PRO A 167 -3.30 15.56 9.38
CA PRO A 167 -3.22 16.33 8.13
C PRO A 167 -2.05 15.93 7.23
N LEU A 168 -0.91 15.53 7.83
CA LEU A 168 0.24 15.03 7.10
C LEU A 168 -0.08 13.76 6.29
N PHE A 169 -0.94 12.87 6.80
CA PHE A 169 -1.37 11.66 6.08
C PHE A 169 -2.03 12.02 4.74
N SER A 170 -2.96 12.98 4.78
CA SER A 170 -3.65 13.47 3.59
C SER A 170 -2.69 14.07 2.56
N ILE A 171 -1.69 14.84 2.99
CA ILE A 171 -0.67 15.41 2.11
C ILE A 171 0.15 14.30 1.45
N LEU A 172 0.64 13.34 2.23
CA LEU A 172 1.44 12.22 1.72
C LEU A 172 0.63 11.33 0.79
N LEU A 173 -0.67 11.13 1.05
CA LEU A 173 -1.58 10.41 0.17
C LEU A 173 -1.72 11.13 -1.19
N VAL A 174 -1.87 12.46 -1.20
CA VAL A 174 -1.93 13.26 -2.44
C VAL A 174 -0.58 13.20 -3.19
N LEU A 175 0.54 13.32 -2.50
CA LEU A 175 1.88 13.20 -3.11
C LEU A 175 2.10 11.81 -3.72
N SER A 176 1.60 10.75 -3.08
CA SER A 176 1.71 9.39 -3.61
C SER A 176 1.01 9.24 -4.97
N ALA A 177 -0.04 10.02 -5.24
CA ALA A 177 -0.73 10.01 -6.52
C ALA A 177 0.15 10.49 -7.69
N ILE A 178 1.13 11.36 -7.44
CA ILE A 178 2.16 11.73 -8.42
C ILE A 178 2.95 10.47 -8.81
N GLY A 179 3.37 9.69 -7.81
CA GLY A 179 4.07 8.42 -8.00
C GLY A 179 3.25 7.40 -8.77
N THR A 180 1.98 7.21 -8.43
CA THR A 180 1.07 6.32 -9.19
C THR A 180 0.92 6.78 -10.64
N THR A 181 0.86 8.09 -10.87
CA THR A 181 0.80 8.67 -12.23
C THR A 181 2.05 8.36 -13.03
N LEU A 182 3.24 8.57 -12.45
CA LEU A 182 4.51 8.22 -13.09
C LEU A 182 4.57 6.74 -13.49
N LEU A 183 4.16 5.85 -12.58
CA LEU A 183 4.12 4.41 -12.82
C LEU A 183 3.16 4.02 -13.94
N MET A 184 1.94 4.58 -13.96
CA MET A 184 0.94 4.24 -14.98
C MET A 184 1.29 4.82 -16.35
N CYS A 185 1.82 6.04 -16.42
CA CYS A 185 2.33 6.59 -17.67
C CYS A 185 3.50 5.77 -18.21
N ARG A 186 4.44 5.34 -17.34
CA ARG A 186 5.54 4.45 -17.73
C ARG A 186 5.02 3.11 -18.22
N PHE A 187 4.07 2.51 -17.53
CA PHE A 187 3.46 1.26 -17.98
C PHE A 187 2.85 1.38 -19.38
N ILE A 188 2.07 2.43 -19.64
CA ILE A 188 1.46 2.70 -20.96
C ILE A 188 2.53 2.90 -22.03
N GLU A 189 3.59 3.64 -21.73
CA GLU A 189 4.72 3.85 -22.63
C GLU A 189 5.37 2.52 -23.04
N LEU A 190 5.65 1.64 -22.08
CA LEU A 190 6.26 0.33 -22.34
C LEU A 190 5.34 -0.59 -23.12
N MET A 191 4.04 -0.61 -22.81
CA MET A 191 3.05 -1.36 -23.59
C MET A 191 3.02 -0.88 -25.05
N ARG A 192 3.13 0.43 -25.28
CA ARG A 192 3.17 1.00 -26.64
C ARG A 192 4.44 0.55 -27.38
N GLN A 193 5.59 0.57 -26.70
CA GLN A 193 6.86 0.12 -27.27
C GLN A 193 6.82 -1.39 -27.62
N GLN A 194 6.30 -2.23 -26.72
CA GLN A 194 6.12 -3.67 -26.99
C GLN A 194 5.17 -3.92 -28.17
N ALA A 195 4.02 -3.24 -28.21
CA ALA A 195 3.06 -3.37 -29.29
C ALA A 195 3.64 -2.97 -30.66
N ALA A 196 4.47 -1.92 -30.71
CA ALA A 196 5.15 -1.48 -31.92
C ALA A 196 6.22 -2.47 -32.40
N GLY A 197 6.91 -3.15 -31.48
CA GLY A 197 7.93 -4.16 -31.78
C GLY A 197 7.39 -5.55 -32.14
N SER A 198 6.07 -5.79 -32.03
CA SER A 198 5.48 -7.11 -32.28
C SER A 198 5.49 -7.49 -33.77
N ALA A 199 6.25 -8.54 -34.11
CA ALA A 199 6.36 -9.09 -35.45
C ALA A 199 5.21 -10.05 -35.82
N SER A 200 4.48 -10.58 -34.84
CA SER A 200 3.46 -11.62 -35.06
C SER A 200 2.08 -11.03 -35.36
N ASN A 201 1.38 -11.59 -36.36
CA ASN A 201 -0.06 -11.40 -36.53
C ASN A 201 -0.79 -12.28 -35.50
N ALA A 202 -1.11 -11.70 -34.35
CA ALA A 202 -1.73 -12.46 -33.27
C ALA A 202 -3.20 -12.77 -33.55
N THR A 203 -3.56 -14.03 -33.33
CA THR A 203 -4.95 -14.44 -33.19
C THR A 203 -5.51 -13.90 -31.88
N LEU A 204 -6.73 -13.37 -31.94
CA LEU A 204 -7.35 -12.72 -30.78
C LEU A 204 -7.60 -13.73 -29.66
N ARG A 205 -6.96 -13.52 -28.50
CA ARG A 205 -7.07 -14.41 -27.34
C ARG A 205 -8.31 -14.09 -26.49
N TRP A 206 -9.49 -14.48 -26.96
CA TRP A 206 -10.77 -14.23 -26.26
C TRP A 206 -10.80 -14.71 -24.80
N GLY A 207 -10.14 -15.84 -24.49
CA GLY A 207 -10.03 -16.36 -23.12
C GLY A 207 -9.30 -15.43 -22.16
N LEU A 208 -8.46 -14.51 -22.66
CA LEU A 208 -7.83 -13.45 -21.85
C LEU A 208 -8.64 -12.15 -21.88
N ILE A 209 -9.23 -11.81 -23.02
CA ILE A 209 -9.93 -10.54 -23.22
C ILE A 209 -11.22 -10.48 -22.41
N LEU A 210 -12.06 -11.51 -22.44
CA LEU A 210 -13.34 -11.52 -21.72
C LEU A 210 -13.20 -11.25 -20.20
N PRO A 211 -12.33 -11.97 -19.45
CA PRO A 211 -12.15 -11.67 -18.03
C PRO A 211 -11.49 -10.30 -17.80
N THR A 212 -10.63 -9.84 -18.72
CA THR A 212 -10.02 -8.51 -18.66
C THR A 212 -11.09 -7.42 -18.80
N SER A 213 -12.01 -7.56 -19.73
CA SER A 213 -13.10 -6.60 -19.96
C SER A 213 -14.05 -6.53 -18.78
N LEU A 214 -14.44 -7.67 -18.23
CA LEU A 214 -15.28 -7.72 -17.02
C LEU A 214 -14.60 -7.03 -15.83
N SER A 215 -13.30 -7.28 -15.64
CA SER A 215 -12.52 -6.64 -14.56
C SER A 215 -12.28 -5.14 -14.82
N ALA A 216 -12.11 -4.72 -16.08
CA ALA A 216 -12.03 -3.30 -16.46
C ALA A 216 -13.34 -2.56 -16.16
N MET A 217 -14.49 -3.21 -16.39
CA MET A 217 -15.79 -2.63 -16.02
C MET A 217 -15.89 -2.34 -14.53
N MET A 218 -15.32 -3.16 -13.66
CA MET A 218 -15.29 -2.89 -12.20
C MET A 218 -14.50 -1.63 -11.84
N CYS A 219 -13.55 -1.20 -12.68
CA CYS A 219 -12.78 0.03 -12.45
C CYS A 219 -13.62 1.30 -12.69
N ILE A 220 -14.76 1.16 -13.39
CA ILE A 220 -15.77 2.20 -13.64
C ILE A 220 -17.01 1.94 -12.77
N GLY A 221 -17.61 0.77 -12.87
CA GLY A 221 -18.94 0.41 -12.35
C GLY A 221 -19.04 0.17 -10.83
N TYR A 222 -17.93 0.02 -10.11
CA TYR A 222 -17.98 -0.08 -8.63
C TYR A 222 -18.50 1.22 -7.98
N LEU A 223 -18.60 2.32 -8.75
CA LEU A 223 -19.30 3.55 -8.39
C LEU A 223 -20.75 3.35 -7.92
N TYR A 224 -21.43 2.26 -8.31
CA TYR A 224 -22.89 2.14 -8.16
C TYR A 224 -23.38 1.05 -7.19
N THR A 225 -22.50 0.25 -6.59
CA THR A 225 -22.92 -1.05 -6.01
C THR A 225 -22.65 -1.26 -4.52
N THR A 226 -21.94 -0.37 -3.82
CA THR A 226 -21.73 -0.54 -2.37
C THR A 226 -22.83 0.11 -1.54
N PRO A 227 -23.61 -0.65 -0.75
CA PRO A 227 -24.68 -0.10 0.10
C PRO A 227 -24.16 0.75 1.26
N SER A 228 -22.90 0.54 1.68
CA SER A 228 -22.27 1.12 2.87
C SER A 228 -21.48 2.39 2.62
N PHE A 229 -21.16 2.71 1.37
CA PHE A 229 -20.69 4.04 1.00
C PHE A 229 -21.83 4.79 0.34
N GLU A 230 -22.24 5.92 0.92
CA GLU A 230 -23.22 6.82 0.32
C GLU A 230 -22.70 7.56 -0.92
N PHE A 231 -21.88 6.93 -1.77
CA PHE A 231 -21.61 7.41 -3.13
C PHE A 231 -22.79 7.13 -4.07
N LYS A 232 -24.03 7.15 -3.54
CA LYS A 232 -25.27 6.97 -4.32
C LYS A 232 -25.68 8.24 -5.06
N SER A 233 -25.11 9.39 -4.71
CA SER A 233 -25.44 10.67 -5.33
C SER A 233 -24.44 11.04 -6.43
N PHE A 234 -24.97 11.56 -7.54
CA PHE A 234 -24.19 12.24 -8.59
C PHE A 234 -23.25 13.30 -8.01
N GLU A 235 -23.64 13.92 -6.90
CA GLU A 235 -22.86 14.91 -6.16
C GLU A 235 -21.56 14.34 -5.56
N ALA A 236 -21.59 13.13 -5.02
CA ALA A 236 -20.39 12.50 -4.49
C ALA A 236 -19.40 12.13 -5.61
N ILE A 237 -19.92 11.82 -6.80
CA ILE A 237 -19.11 11.60 -8.01
C ILE A 237 -18.52 12.92 -8.53
N THR A 238 -19.31 13.99 -8.61
CA THR A 238 -18.82 15.32 -9.04
C THR A 238 -17.90 15.96 -8.01
N SER A 239 -17.98 15.60 -6.73
CA SER A 239 -17.03 16.06 -5.71
C SER A 239 -15.58 15.65 -5.99
N THR A 240 -15.38 14.60 -6.81
CA THR A 240 -14.05 14.17 -7.29
C THR A 240 -13.47 15.09 -8.36
N LEU A 241 -14.30 15.89 -9.04
CA LEU A 241 -13.88 16.93 -9.99
C LEU A 241 -13.40 18.17 -9.23
N ASN A 242 -12.27 18.06 -8.54
CA ASN A 242 -11.66 19.18 -7.84
C ASN A 242 -10.18 19.34 -8.23
N TRP A 243 -9.65 20.56 -8.07
CA TRP A 243 -8.25 20.85 -8.37
C TRP A 243 -7.28 19.96 -7.57
N SER A 244 -7.63 19.61 -6.33
CA SER A 244 -6.81 18.77 -5.45
C SER A 244 -6.58 17.35 -5.99
N ALA A 245 -7.50 16.84 -6.82
CA ALA A 245 -7.37 15.57 -7.52
C ALA A 245 -6.60 15.70 -8.85
N LEU A 246 -6.69 16.85 -9.53
CA LEU A 246 -6.12 17.06 -10.87
C LEU A 246 -4.64 17.45 -10.85
N TRP A 247 -4.22 18.35 -9.95
CA TRP A 247 -2.84 18.86 -9.95
C TRP A 247 -1.77 17.76 -9.77
N PRO A 248 -1.94 16.72 -8.93
CA PRO A 248 -0.92 15.67 -8.78
C PRO A 248 -0.77 14.85 -10.07
N VAL A 249 -1.88 14.66 -10.78
CA VAL A 249 -1.91 13.96 -12.07
C VAL A 249 -1.18 14.78 -13.13
N ILE A 250 -1.50 16.07 -13.24
CA ILE A 250 -0.84 17.00 -14.18
C ILE A 250 0.66 17.06 -13.90
N LEU A 251 1.05 17.16 -12.63
CA LEU A 251 2.45 17.16 -12.23
C LEU A 251 3.13 15.83 -12.56
N GLY A 252 2.51 14.70 -12.25
CA GLY A 252 3.04 13.37 -12.58
C GLY A 252 3.25 13.16 -14.09
N VAL A 253 2.29 13.58 -14.91
CA VAL A 253 2.42 13.55 -16.38
C VAL A 253 3.56 14.46 -16.84
N SER A 254 3.62 15.69 -16.32
CA SER A 254 4.68 16.65 -16.64
C SER A 254 6.08 16.10 -16.29
N LEU A 255 6.23 15.51 -15.10
CA LEU A 255 7.48 14.87 -14.65
C LEU A 255 7.83 13.65 -15.51
N MET A 256 6.84 12.85 -15.91
CA MET A 256 7.07 11.73 -16.83
C MET A 256 7.62 12.22 -18.17
N LEU A 257 7.00 13.23 -18.77
CA LEU A 257 7.42 13.81 -20.04
C LEU A 257 8.81 14.44 -19.94
N ALA A 258 9.08 15.20 -18.87
CA ALA A 258 10.38 15.81 -18.62
C ALA A 258 11.49 14.76 -18.41
N SER A 259 11.19 13.68 -17.68
CA SER A 259 12.17 12.62 -17.38
C SER A 259 12.43 11.69 -18.55
N SER A 260 11.55 11.61 -19.56
CA SER A 260 11.70 10.69 -20.70
C SER A 260 13.04 10.84 -21.43
N LYS A 261 13.56 12.06 -21.58
CA LYS A 261 14.85 12.34 -22.22
C LYS A 261 16.06 12.07 -21.33
N LEU A 262 15.89 12.24 -20.01
CA LEU A 262 16.97 12.05 -19.02
C LEU A 262 17.12 10.57 -18.62
N ARG A 263 16.05 9.78 -18.74
CA ARG A 263 15.98 8.39 -18.29
C ARG A 263 16.96 7.46 -18.99
N SER A 264 17.24 7.70 -20.28
CA SER A 264 18.24 6.92 -21.02
C SER A 264 19.66 7.06 -20.43
N ARG A 265 19.89 8.04 -19.55
CA ARG A 265 21.17 8.25 -18.86
C ARG A 265 21.21 7.65 -17.46
N ILE A 266 20.08 7.21 -16.92
CA ILE A 266 19.99 6.65 -15.57
C ILE A 266 20.09 5.13 -15.68
N PRO A 267 21.06 4.48 -15.00
CA PRO A 267 21.13 3.02 -14.97
C PRO A 267 19.84 2.43 -14.44
N VAL A 268 19.29 1.44 -15.14
CA VAL A 268 18.05 0.77 -14.74
C VAL A 268 18.38 -0.21 -13.64
N PRO A 269 17.87 -0.02 -12.40
CA PRO A 269 18.13 -0.95 -11.31
C PRO A 269 17.48 -2.30 -11.63
N ALA A 270 18.14 -3.41 -11.29
CA ALA A 270 17.66 -4.74 -11.65
C ALA A 270 16.32 -5.00 -10.94
N ALA A 271 15.39 -5.59 -11.68
CA ALA A 271 14.06 -5.91 -11.15
C ALA A 271 14.19 -6.90 -9.99
N GLY A 272 14.00 -6.42 -8.75
CA GLY A 272 14.23 -7.20 -7.54
C GLY A 272 15.33 -6.67 -6.63
N ASP A 273 16.12 -5.67 -7.03
CA ASP A 273 17.18 -5.07 -6.18
C ASP A 273 16.64 -4.41 -4.91
N LEU A 274 15.34 -4.08 -4.88
CA LEU A 274 14.68 -3.65 -3.65
C LEU A 274 14.70 -4.75 -2.58
N LEU A 275 14.84 -6.04 -2.93
CA LEU A 275 15.08 -7.12 -1.97
C LEU A 275 16.45 -7.02 -1.30
N ILE A 276 17.45 -6.39 -1.91
CA ILE A 276 18.77 -6.20 -1.27
C ILE A 276 18.66 -5.11 -0.21
N ALA A 277 18.08 -3.96 -0.57
CA ALA A 277 17.79 -2.89 0.39
C ALA A 277 16.79 -3.35 1.48
N TYR A 278 15.74 -4.09 1.10
CA TYR A 278 14.76 -4.65 2.01
C TYR A 278 15.33 -5.78 2.86
N ARG A 279 16.26 -6.61 2.36
CA ARG A 279 16.98 -7.61 3.16
C ARG A 279 17.78 -6.92 4.24
N GLU A 280 18.36 -5.76 3.95
CA GLU A 280 19.13 -5.01 4.93
C GLU A 280 18.24 -4.34 5.98
N VAL A 281 17.16 -3.70 5.55
CA VAL A 281 16.14 -3.17 6.47
C VAL A 281 15.49 -4.28 7.28
N ALA A 282 15.10 -5.40 6.68
CA ALA A 282 14.52 -6.55 7.36
C ALA A 282 15.52 -7.21 8.32
N ARG A 283 16.81 -7.23 7.99
CA ARG A 283 17.86 -7.69 8.90
C ARG A 283 18.01 -6.75 10.09
N LEU A 284 17.92 -5.44 9.88
CA LEU A 284 17.93 -4.44 10.96
C LEU A 284 16.67 -4.55 11.83
N LEU A 285 15.49 -4.69 11.23
CA LEU A 285 14.21 -4.89 11.92
C LEU A 285 14.19 -6.20 12.69
N HIS A 286 14.70 -7.28 12.12
CA HIS A 286 14.85 -8.56 12.79
C HIS A 286 15.82 -8.46 13.97
N LYS A 287 16.99 -7.82 13.79
CA LYS A 287 17.92 -7.54 14.89
C LYS A 287 17.28 -6.68 15.98
N PHE A 288 16.50 -5.68 15.60
CA PHE A 288 15.79 -4.80 16.51
C PHE A 288 14.72 -5.57 17.32
N ILE A 289 13.89 -6.37 16.67
CA ILE A 289 12.89 -7.23 17.32
C ILE A 289 13.56 -8.23 18.26
N GLN A 290 14.65 -8.86 17.83
CA GLN A 290 15.42 -9.79 18.67
C GLN A 290 16.04 -9.08 19.88
N TYR A 291 16.53 -7.85 19.69
CA TYR A 291 17.09 -7.04 20.76
C TYR A 291 16.02 -6.62 21.78
N THR A 292 14.87 -6.15 21.32
CA THR A 292 13.77 -5.75 22.21
C THR A 292 13.16 -6.95 22.94
N MET A 293 12.98 -8.09 22.27
CA MET A 293 12.58 -9.35 22.92
C MET A 293 13.61 -9.83 23.95
N GLY A 294 14.91 -9.80 23.61
CA GLY A 294 15.97 -10.19 24.52
C GLY A 294 16.03 -9.31 25.77
N LEU A 295 15.85 -8.00 25.60
CA LEU A 295 15.76 -7.05 26.70
C LEU A 295 14.54 -7.34 27.59
N PHE A 296 13.38 -7.58 26.99
CA PHE A 296 12.15 -7.94 27.71
C PHE A 296 12.32 -9.21 28.54
N ILE A 297 12.86 -10.29 27.94
CA ILE A 297 13.09 -11.57 28.62
C ILE A 297 14.06 -11.39 29.79
N LYS A 298 15.13 -10.61 29.61
CA LYS A 298 16.11 -10.33 30.65
C LYS A 298 15.47 -9.61 31.84
N ILE A 299 14.64 -8.61 31.57
CA ILE A 299 13.92 -7.85 32.59
C ILE A 299 12.94 -8.72 33.36
N VAL A 300 12.13 -9.54 32.68
CA VAL A 300 11.20 -10.47 33.33
C VAL A 300 11.96 -11.45 34.22
N ARG A 301 13.10 -11.97 33.76
CA ARG A 301 13.95 -12.87 34.54
C ARG A 301 14.51 -12.19 35.79
N ASP A 302 15.02 -10.97 35.66
CA ASP A 302 15.62 -10.24 36.77
C ASP A 302 14.55 -9.87 37.83
N ILE A 303 13.32 -9.55 37.39
CA ILE A 303 12.15 -9.38 38.27
C ILE A 303 11.83 -10.67 39.03
N ASN A 304 11.80 -11.82 38.35
CA ASN A 304 11.52 -13.10 39.00
C ASN A 304 12.60 -13.47 40.03
N ILE A 305 13.88 -13.22 39.75
CA ILE A 305 14.98 -13.42 40.70
C ILE A 305 14.80 -12.56 41.95
N LEU A 306 14.37 -11.30 41.79
CA LEU A 306 14.11 -10.40 42.91
C LEU A 306 12.93 -10.87 43.76
N ILE A 307 11.85 -11.35 43.13
CA ILE A 307 10.70 -11.95 43.82
C ILE A 307 11.12 -13.18 44.63
N ASP A 308 11.91 -14.07 44.03
CA ASP A 308 12.36 -15.30 44.70
C ASP A 308 13.32 -15.01 45.85
N ARG A 309 14.22 -14.03 45.69
CA ARG A 309 15.11 -13.57 46.77
C ARG A 309 14.34 -12.94 47.92
N SER A 310 13.30 -12.15 47.64
CA SER A 310 12.43 -11.57 48.66
C SER A 310 11.72 -12.64 49.47
N LYS A 311 11.20 -13.69 48.81
CA LYS A 311 10.58 -14.84 49.50
C LYS A 311 11.57 -15.61 50.38
N ALA A 312 12.82 -15.77 49.92
CA ALA A 312 13.85 -16.52 50.64
C ALA A 312 14.43 -15.78 51.88
N THR A 313 14.38 -14.44 51.91
CA THR A 313 14.95 -13.64 53.03
C THR A 313 13.93 -13.23 54.08
N SER A 314 12.67 -13.68 54.00
CA SER A 314 11.56 -13.24 54.89
C SER A 314 11.43 -11.71 55.02
N LEU A 315 11.92 -10.97 54.02
CA LEU A 315 11.66 -9.54 53.90
C LEU A 315 10.22 -9.38 53.39
N PRO A 316 9.34 -8.68 54.12
CA PRO A 316 7.92 -8.61 53.79
C PRO A 316 7.74 -7.62 52.65
N ILE A 317 7.95 -8.06 51.41
CA ILE A 317 7.34 -7.38 50.28
C ILE A 317 5.88 -7.83 50.25
N SER A 318 5.06 -7.19 51.08
CA SER A 318 3.61 -7.36 51.10
C SER A 318 3.02 -6.62 49.91
N ILE A 319 2.74 -7.35 48.83
CA ILE A 319 1.81 -6.87 47.81
C ILE A 319 0.40 -7.04 48.41
N ARG A 320 -0.14 -5.97 49.03
CA ARG A 320 -1.50 -5.98 49.61
C ARG A 320 -2.54 -6.02 48.49
N PRO A 321 -3.42 -7.03 48.43
CA PRO A 321 -4.57 -6.99 47.54
C PRO A 321 -5.68 -6.17 48.22
N GLY A 322 -6.05 -5.05 47.62
CA GLY A 322 -7.20 -4.26 48.06
C GLY A 322 -6.87 -2.97 48.81
N LYS A 323 -6.41 -1.96 48.07
CA LYS A 323 -6.88 -0.56 48.08
C LYS A 323 -6.02 0.23 47.12
N GLU A 324 -6.67 1.06 46.31
CA GLU A 324 -6.15 1.78 45.15
C GLU A 324 -4.81 2.47 45.40
N LEU A 325 -3.73 1.84 44.92
CA LEU A 325 -2.54 2.49 44.42
C LEU A 325 -2.15 1.72 43.15
N ALA A 326 -2.77 2.09 42.04
CA ALA A 326 -2.47 1.51 40.74
C ALA A 326 -1.20 2.16 40.20
N ILE A 327 -0.06 1.50 40.44
CA ILE A 327 1.12 1.33 39.56
C ILE A 327 2.30 1.13 40.51
N GLU A 328 2.85 -0.08 40.52
CA GLU A 328 4.30 -0.32 40.67
C GLU A 328 4.59 -1.81 40.40
N ALA A 329 4.47 -2.18 39.12
CA ALA A 329 5.18 -3.33 38.60
C ALA A 329 6.49 -2.81 37.99
N PRO A 330 7.65 -3.43 38.22
CA PRO A 330 8.92 -3.06 37.56
C PRO A 330 8.85 -3.08 36.02
N GLY A 331 7.76 -3.61 35.44
CA GLY A 331 7.40 -3.40 34.04
C GLY A 331 7.04 -1.95 33.68
N ALA A 332 6.46 -1.14 34.57
CA ALA A 332 6.09 0.25 34.31
C ALA A 332 7.29 1.21 34.27
N VAL A 333 8.33 0.96 35.08
CA VAL A 333 9.60 1.69 35.00
C VAL A 333 10.35 1.31 33.73
N VAL A 334 10.26 0.06 33.29
CA VAL A 334 10.87 -0.41 32.04
C VAL A 334 10.10 0.08 30.81
N ILE A 335 8.77 0.07 30.84
CA ILE A 335 7.91 0.66 29.81
C ILE A 335 8.06 2.19 29.82
N GLY A 336 8.29 2.80 30.98
CA GLY A 336 8.61 4.21 31.14
C GLY A 336 9.99 4.57 30.59
N ILE A 337 11.01 3.75 30.81
CA ILE A 337 12.36 3.94 30.24
C ILE A 337 12.36 3.64 28.74
N LEU A 338 11.67 2.60 28.27
CA LEU A 338 11.43 2.34 26.84
C LEU A 338 10.62 3.47 26.20
N GLY A 339 9.64 4.02 26.91
CA GLY A 339 8.83 5.16 26.49
C GLY A 339 9.64 6.45 26.43
N VAL A 340 10.53 6.71 27.39
CA VAL A 340 11.45 7.85 27.41
C VAL A 340 12.55 7.71 26.36
N LEU A 341 13.03 6.49 26.08
CA LEU A 341 13.99 6.22 25.00
C LEU A 341 13.34 6.27 23.61
N LEU A 342 12.07 5.86 23.48
CA LEU A 342 11.26 6.08 22.28
C LEU A 342 10.94 7.56 22.09
N TYR A 343 10.64 8.29 23.17
CA TYR A 343 10.40 9.74 23.18
C TYR A 343 11.66 10.55 22.81
N ALA A 344 12.85 10.15 23.29
CA ALA A 344 14.12 10.75 22.91
C ALA A 344 14.55 10.46 21.45
N PHE A 345 13.93 9.47 20.80
CA PHE A 345 14.09 9.18 19.37
C PHE A 345 12.99 9.85 18.50
N LEU A 346 12.02 10.50 19.14
CA LEU A 346 10.81 11.10 18.57
C LEU A 346 10.82 12.64 18.59
N ILE A 347 11.94 13.28 18.96
CA ILE A 347 12.20 14.72 18.74
C ILE A 347 12.93 14.91 17.41
#